data_AF-A0AAV8YW52-F1
#
_entry.id   AF-A0AAV8YW52-F1
#
_cell.length_a   1.000
_cell.length_b   1.000
_cell.length_c   1.000
_cell.angle_alpha   90.00
_cell.angle_beta   90.00
_cell.angle_gamma   90.00
#
_symmetry.space_group_name_H-M   'P 1'
#
loop_
_entity.id
_entity.type
_entity.pdbx_description
1 polymer ?
#
loop_
_entity_poly.entity_id
_entity_poly.type
_entity_poly.pdbx_seq_one_letter_code
_entity_poly.pdbx_strand_id
1 'polypeptide(L)' 'MLNECFLSHAPLNEKLCIDESMVPYFGKHGANQYIKGKPIRYGYKIWPLCEKSRYLIQFDPYQGKQANRRHMELGLGGLW' A
#
# COMPACT_ATOMS: atom_id res chain seq x y z
N MET A 1 -12.41 8.72 4.08
CA MET A 1 -11.73 9.67 4.98
C MET A 1 -10.30 10.07 4.56
N LEU A 2 -9.29 9.18 4.48
CA LEU A 2 -7.93 9.57 4.01
C LEU A 2 -7.80 9.51 2.47
N ASN A 3 -8.12 8.36 1.88
CA ASN A 3 -8.04 8.18 0.42
C ASN A 3 -8.92 9.20 -0.33
N GLU A 4 -10.11 9.50 0.17
CA GLU A 4 -10.97 10.55 -0.39
C GLU A 4 -10.31 11.94 -0.36
N CYS A 5 -9.66 12.29 0.76
CA CYS A 5 -8.99 13.58 0.92
C CYS A 5 -7.75 13.68 0.02
N PHE A 6 -6.98 12.61 -0.07
CA PHE A 6 -5.82 12.54 -0.95
C PHE A 6 -6.23 12.66 -2.40
N LEU A 7 -7.26 11.94 -2.82
CA LEU A 7 -7.82 12.00 -4.16
C LEU A 7 -8.38 13.40 -4.49
N SER A 8 -9.08 14.05 -3.57
CA SER A 8 -9.67 15.37 -3.83
C SER A 8 -8.64 16.48 -4.03
N HIS A 9 -7.41 16.30 -3.53
CA HIS A 9 -6.30 17.25 -3.68
C HIS A 9 -5.19 16.73 -4.61
N ALA A 10 -5.38 15.57 -5.22
CA ALA A 10 -4.37 14.95 -6.07
C ALA A 10 -4.21 15.73 -7.39
N PRO A 11 -2.98 16.03 -7.82
CA PRO A 11 -2.72 16.55 -9.16
C PRO A 11 -2.86 15.40 -10.17
N LEU A 12 -4.09 15.06 -10.57
CA LEU A 12 -4.35 13.92 -11.45
C LEU A 12 -3.63 14.06 -12.79
N ASN A 13 -2.76 13.09 -13.08
CA ASN A 13 -2.00 12.99 -14.31
C ASN A 13 -2.15 11.57 -14.89
N GLU A 14 -1.89 11.42 -16.19
CA GLU A 14 -1.98 10.11 -16.88
C GLU A 14 -0.96 9.07 -16.37
N LYS A 15 0.10 9.53 -15.70
CA LYS A 15 1.22 8.69 -15.25
C LYS A 15 1.13 8.44 -13.75
N LEU A 16 0.63 7.26 -13.40
CA LEU A 16 0.53 6.78 -12.03
C LEU A 16 1.49 5.62 -11.79
N CYS A 17 1.88 5.43 -10.52
CA CYS A 17 2.76 4.37 -10.08
C CYS A 17 2.12 3.62 -8.91
N ILE A 18 2.10 2.29 -9.02
CA ILE A 18 1.71 1.36 -7.97
C ILE A 18 2.92 0.47 -7.69
N ASP A 19 3.31 0.36 -6.43
CA ASP A 19 4.38 -0.54 -5.98
C ASP A 19 4.13 -0.96 -4.52
N GLU A 20 5.05 -1.68 -3.91
CA GLU A 20 5.04 -2.02 -2.49
C GLU A 20 5.93 -1.07 -1.68
N SER A 21 5.35 -0.40 -0.69
CA SER A 21 6.08 0.47 0.24
C SER A 21 5.97 0.00 1.69
N MET A 22 6.95 0.39 2.51
CA MET A 22 7.06 0.03 3.92
C MET A 22 6.98 1.28 4.79
N VAL A 23 6.02 1.32 5.71
CA VAL A 23 5.89 2.36 6.73
C VAL A 23 6.57 1.86 8.01
N PRO A 24 7.60 2.56 8.52
CA PRO A 24 8.39 2.08 9.65
C PRO A 24 7.54 2.01 10.91
N TYR A 25 7.52 0.84 11.55
CA TYR A 25 6.89 0.64 12.85
C TYR A 25 7.57 -0.54 13.56
N PHE A 26 8.01 -0.30 14.81
CA PHE A 26 8.83 -1.24 15.56
C PHE A 26 8.13 -1.85 16.78
N GLY A 27 6.85 -1.54 16.98
CA GLY A 27 6.04 -2.14 18.04
C GLY A 27 5.66 -3.60 17.73
N LYS A 28 5.09 -4.30 18.71
CA LYS A 28 4.56 -5.66 18.51
C LYS A 28 3.12 -5.59 18.00
N HIS A 29 2.93 -5.86 16.71
CA HIS A 29 1.60 -5.95 16.11
C HIS A 29 1.56 -7.07 15.06
N GLY A 30 0.45 -7.80 14.98
CA GLY A 30 0.32 -8.99 14.12
C GLY A 30 0.36 -8.70 12.62
N ALA A 31 -0.01 -7.48 12.21
CA ALA A 31 0.05 -7.05 10.81
C ALA A 31 1.44 -6.52 10.38
N ASN A 32 2.41 -6.45 11.30
CA ASN A 32 3.77 -6.07 10.92
C ASN A 32 4.37 -7.09 9.98
N GLN A 33 5.02 -6.60 8.92
CA GLN A 33 5.69 -7.41 7.92
C GLN A 33 7.20 -7.22 8.01
N TYR A 34 7.92 -8.30 7.70
CA TYR A 34 9.35 -8.28 7.44
C TYR A 34 9.60 -8.55 5.96
N ILE A 35 10.24 -7.61 5.26
CA ILE A 35 10.61 -7.78 3.85
C ILE A 35 12.12 -7.67 3.71
N LYS A 36 12.75 -8.79 3.33
CA LYS A 36 14.20 -8.85 3.08
C LYS A 36 14.55 -7.97 1.86
N GLY A 37 15.61 -7.18 1.96
CA GLY A 37 16.14 -6.37 0.85
C GLY A 37 15.56 -4.96 0.70
N LYS A 38 14.49 -4.61 1.43
CA LYS A 38 14.02 -3.21 1.51
C LYS A 38 14.88 -2.41 2.51
N PRO A 39 15.10 -1.09 2.30
CA PRO A 39 15.81 -0.25 3.27
C PRO A 39 15.14 -0.26 4.65
N ILE A 40 13.81 -0.17 4.68
CA ILE A 40 12.97 -0.37 5.87
C ILE A 40 12.46 -1.80 5.85
N ARG A 41 13.06 -2.65 6.67
CA ARG A 41 12.75 -4.09 6.66
C ARG A 41 11.55 -4.47 7.51
N TYR A 42 11.25 -3.71 8.57
CA TYR A 42 10.18 -4.00 9.52
C TYR A 42 9.18 -2.85 9.57
N GLY A 43 7.90 -3.15 9.44
CA GLY A 43 6.84 -2.16 9.53
C GLY A 43 5.54 -2.61 8.86
N TYR A 44 4.67 -1.66 8.55
CA TYR A 44 3.45 -1.93 7.81
C TYR A 44 3.72 -1.88 6.31
N LYS A 45 3.39 -2.98 5.63
CA LYS A 45 3.38 -3.03 4.17
C LYS A 45 2.12 -2.33 3.65
N ILE A 46 2.28 -1.46 2.67
CA ILE A 46 1.18 -0.79 1.97
C ILE A 46 1.37 -0.90 0.45
N TRP A 47 0.27 -0.86 -0.30
CA TRP A 47 0.25 -0.61 -1.74
C TRP A 47 -0.21 0.83 -1.99
N PRO A 48 0.71 1.79 -2.17
CA PRO A 48 0.34 3.15 -2.53
C PRO A 48 0.18 3.29 -4.05
N LEU A 49 -0.86 4.02 -4.44
CA LEU A 49 -1.02 4.64 -5.74
C LEU A 49 -0.48 6.07 -5.64
N CYS A 50 0.61 6.33 -6.35
CA CYS A 50 1.28 7.63 -6.37
C CYS A 50 1.26 8.25 -7.76
N GLU A 51 1.20 9.58 -7.79
CA GLU A 51 1.48 10.36 -8.98
C GLU A 51 2.99 10.47 -9.21
N LYS A 52 3.42 10.82 -10.43
CA LYS A 52 4.83 10.98 -10.82
C LYS A 52 5.61 11.94 -9.91
N SER A 53 4.99 12.99 -9.38
CA SER A 53 5.57 13.94 -8.40
C SER A 53 5.70 13.37 -6.98
N ARG A 54 5.36 12.10 -6.78
CA ARG A 54 5.37 11.36 -5.50
C ARG A 54 4.25 11.74 -4.55
N TYR A 55 3.21 12.41 -5.05
CA TYR A 55 1.99 12.63 -4.29
C TYR A 55 1.23 11.31 -4.10
N LEU A 56 0.83 11.00 -2.87
CA LEU A 56 0.05 9.81 -2.54
C LEU A 56 -1.44 10.07 -2.84
N ILE A 57 -2.01 9.32 -3.77
CA ILE A 57 -3.42 9.46 -4.17
C ILE A 57 -4.31 8.54 -3.32
N GLN A 58 -3.89 7.28 -3.19
CA GLN A 58 -4.63 6.25 -2.49
C GLN A 58 -3.64 5.22 -1.98
N PHE A 59 -3.99 4.52 -0.90
CA PHE A 59 -3.21 3.39 -0.44
C PHE A 59 -4.10 2.32 0.20
N ASP A 60 -3.57 1.11 0.26
CA ASP A 60 -4.19 0.00 0.97
C ASP A 60 -3.17 -0.74 1.84
N PRO A 61 -3.39 -0.78 3.17
CA PRO A 61 -2.52 -1.49 4.07
C PRO A 61 -2.73 -3.00 4.00
N TYR A 62 -1.63 -3.75 4.06
CA TYR A 62 -1.70 -5.19 4.27
C TYR A 62 -2.19 -5.49 5.69
N GLN A 63 -3.35 -6.17 5.78
CA GLN A 63 -4.00 -6.51 7.05
C GLN A 63 -3.87 -8.01 7.40
N GLY A 64 -2.94 -8.73 6.77
CA GLY A 64 -2.79 -10.18 6.94
C GLY A 64 -3.54 -11.00 5.90
N LYS A 65 -3.71 -12.29 6.18
CA LYS A 65 -4.42 -13.22 5.31
C LYS A 65 -5.93 -13.08 5.50
N GLN A 66 -6.59 -12.42 4.55
CA GLN A 66 -8.05 -12.39 4.49
C GLN A 66 -8.62 -13.72 3.95
N ALA A 67 -9.54 -14.35 4.69
CA ALA A 67 -10.17 -15.62 4.32
C ALA A 67 -11.23 -15.47 3.21
N ASN A 68 -11.95 -14.34 3.16
CA ASN A 68 -13.04 -14.09 2.23
C ASN A 68 -12.65 -13.19 1.06
N ARG A 69 -11.44 -13.34 0.52
CA ARG A 69 -11.01 -12.55 -0.63
C ARG A 69 -11.71 -13.03 -1.90
N ARG A 70 -12.42 -12.12 -2.59
CA ARG A 70 -13.26 -12.44 -3.77
C ARG A 70 -12.47 -12.96 -4.98
N HIS A 71 -11.19 -12.61 -5.09
CA HIS A 71 -10.31 -13.01 -6.18
C HIS A 71 -8.98 -13.54 -5.63
N MET A 72 -8.95 -14.79 -5.19
CA MET A 72 -7.71 -15.42 -4.69
C MET A 72 -6.74 -15.74 -5.83
N GLU A 73 -7.26 -15.99 -7.03
CA GLU A 73 -6.54 -16.33 -8.26
C GLU A 73 -5.64 -15.20 -8.77
N LEU A 74 -5.99 -13.94 -8.49
CA LEU A 74 -5.24 -12.75 -8.91
C LEU A 74 -4.04 -12.44 -8.02
N GLY A 75 -3.84 -13.21 -6.94
CA GLY A 75 -2.80 -12.96 -5.95
C GLY A 75 -3.02 -11.66 -5.17
N LEU A 76 -1.96 -11.16 -4.53
CA LEU A 76 -2.02 -9.95 -3.70
C LEU A 76 -2.09 -8.65 -4.51
N GLY A 77 -1.49 -8.63 -5.71
CA GLY A 77 -1.36 -7.42 -6.53
C GLY A 77 -2.48 -7.19 -7.54
N GLY A 78 -3.25 -8.22 -7.92
CA GLY A 78 -4.27 -8.09 -8.98
C GLY A 78 -5.62 -7.55 -8.51
N LEU A 79 -5.69 -6.99 -7.30
CA LEU A 79 -6.89 -6.33 -6.76
C LEU A 79 -6.85 -4.80 -6.96
N TRP A 80 -5.81 -4.28 -7.62
CA TRP A 80 -5.55 -2.87 -7.89
C TRP A 80 -5.40 -2.61 -9.38
#